data_AF-A0A2K3KX22-F1
#
_entry.id   AF-A0A2K3KX22-F1
#
_cell.length_a   1.000
_cell.length_b   1.000
_cell.length_c   1.000
_cell.angle_alpha   90.00
_cell.angle_beta   90.00
_cell.angle_gamma   90.00
#
_symmetry.space_group_name_H-M   'P 1'
#
loop_
_entity.id
_entity.type
_entity.pdbx_description
1 polymer ?
#
loop_
_entity_poly.entity_id
_entity_poly.type
_entity_poly.pdbx_seq_one_letter_code
_entity_poly.pdbx_strand_id
1 'polypeptide(L)'
;ELLTGDKPISFNRSEENTSLAMHFLSCLKQDRIFEAIQVGIMNDENKEEIKEVAILAARCLSLRGEERPSMKEVAMELDSIRLMEKHPWNGTEQNLESQRLLQEASSSIYNEIGDNSYNLGYTTRYDSLKDQPLISLDDGR
;
A
#
# COMPACT_ATOMS: atom_id res chain seq x y z
N GLU A 1 -13.37 14.76 -8.05
CA GLU A 1 -14.71 14.59 -8.63
C GLU A 1 -15.55 13.64 -7.80
N LEU A 2 -15.23 12.34 -7.72
CA LEU A 2 -16.03 11.36 -6.95
C LEU A 2 -16.28 11.77 -5.48
N LEU A 3 -15.26 12.29 -4.80
CA LEU A 3 -15.39 12.74 -3.41
C LEU A 3 -16.29 13.98 -3.24
N THR A 4 -16.36 14.85 -4.25
CA THR A 4 -16.98 16.19 -4.12
C THR A 4 -18.30 16.30 -4.86
N GLY A 5 -18.57 15.41 -5.83
CA GLY A 5 -19.72 15.49 -6.73
C GLY A 5 -19.66 16.65 -7.73
N ASP A 6 -18.56 17.42 -7.74
CA ASP A 6 -18.38 18.60 -8.58
C ASP A 6 -17.77 18.26 -9.94
N LYS A 7 -18.02 19.13 -10.91
CA LYS A 7 -17.34 19.14 -12.22
C LYS A 7 -15.87 19.55 -12.08
N PRO A 8 -14.97 19.10 -12.97
CA PRO A 8 -13.55 19.48 -12.93
C PRO A 8 -13.33 20.99 -13.01
N ILE A 9 -14.18 21.68 -13.77
CA ILE A 9 -14.19 23.11 -13.98
C ILE A 9 -15.57 23.63 -13.60
N SER A 10 -15.62 24.62 -12.71
CA SER A 10 -16.86 25.26 -12.28
C SER A 10 -16.72 26.78 -12.32
N PHE A 11 -17.51 27.43 -13.18
CA PHE A 11 -17.56 28.89 -13.30
C PHE A 11 -18.36 29.58 -12.19
N ASN A 12 -19.03 28.81 -11.33
CA ASN A 12 -19.76 29.34 -10.19
C ASN A 12 -18.85 29.66 -8.99
N ARG A 13 -17.55 29.33 -9.08
CA ARG A 13 -16.54 29.61 -8.03
C ARG A 13 -15.74 30.86 -8.39
N SER A 14 -15.03 31.41 -7.40
CA SER A 14 -14.06 32.49 -7.67
C SER A 14 -13.02 32.03 -8.70
N GLU A 15 -12.40 32.98 -9.41
CA GLU A 15 -11.40 32.69 -10.44
C GLU A 15 -10.31 31.73 -9.94
N GLU A 16 -9.83 31.95 -8.71
CA GLU A 16 -8.83 31.13 -8.00
C GLU A 16 -9.28 29.69 -7.72
N ASN A 17 -10.59 29.43 -7.70
CA ASN A 17 -11.21 28.14 -7.39
C ASN A 17 -11.97 27.52 -8.57
N THR A 18 -11.74 28.04 -9.78
CA THR A 18 -12.37 27.54 -11.02
C THR A 18 -12.03 26.07 -11.25
N SER A 19 -10.78 25.67 -10.94
CA SER A 19 -10.32 24.28 -11.00
C SER A 19 -10.66 23.54 -9.71
N LEU A 20 -11.37 22.42 -9.85
CA LEU A 20 -11.69 21.54 -8.73
C LEU A 20 -10.42 21.03 -8.04
N ALA A 21 -9.36 20.73 -8.79
CA ALA A 21 -8.10 20.26 -8.23
C ALA A 21 -7.46 21.32 -7.31
N MET A 22 -7.43 22.58 -7.74
CA MET A 22 -6.86 23.68 -6.94
C MET A 22 -7.69 23.93 -5.68
N HIS A 23 -9.01 23.98 -5.83
CA HIS A 23 -9.93 24.14 -4.70
C HIS A 23 -9.78 22.98 -3.70
N PHE A 24 -9.73 21.74 -4.20
CA PHE A 24 -9.58 20.55 -3.37
C PHE A 24 -8.28 20.56 -2.56
N LEU A 25 -7.16 20.88 -3.19
CA LEU A 25 -5.87 21.02 -2.50
C LEU A 25 -5.89 22.15 -1.46
N SER A 26 -6.58 23.26 -1.74
CA SER A 26 -6.74 24.38 -0.81
C SER A 26 -7.54 23.96 0.43
N CYS A 27 -8.69 23.28 0.23
CA CYS A 27 -9.49 22.73 1.32
C CYS A 27 -8.68 21.77 2.19
N LEU A 28 -7.90 20.86 1.59
CA LEU A 28 -7.08 19.91 2.33
C LEU A 28 -5.99 20.61 3.14
N LYS A 29 -5.30 21.61 2.58
CA LYS A 29 -4.28 22.41 3.29
C LYS A 29 -4.83 23.20 4.47
N GLN A 30 -6.10 23.59 4.40
CA GLN A 30 -6.78 24.36 5.44
C GLN A 30 -7.51 23.46 6.45
N ASP A 31 -7.36 22.13 6.35
CA ASP A 31 -8.09 21.14 7.15
C ASP A 31 -9.63 21.23 7.01
N ARG A 32 -10.08 21.72 5.85
CA ARG A 32 -11.49 21.91 5.48
C ARG A 32 -11.94 20.91 4.42
N ILE A 33 -11.29 19.75 4.34
CA ILE A 33 -11.59 18.76 3.29
C ILE A 33 -13.05 18.30 3.36
N PHE A 34 -13.58 18.10 4.56
CA PHE A 34 -14.94 17.65 4.80
C PHE A 34 -16.01 18.65 4.32
N GLU A 35 -15.70 19.94 4.21
CA GLU A 35 -16.59 20.95 3.62
C GLU A 35 -16.72 20.78 2.11
N ALA A 36 -15.72 20.18 1.45
CA ALA A 36 -15.71 19.95 0.01
C ALA A 36 -16.28 18.57 -0.38
N ILE A 37 -16.55 17.70 0.59
CA ILE A 37 -17.09 16.35 0.34
C ILE A 37 -18.57 16.44 0.00
N GLN A 38 -19.01 15.63 -0.97
CA GLN A 38 -20.41 15.55 -1.36
C GLN A 38 -21.28 15.14 -0.18
N VAL A 39 -22.39 15.85 0.03
CA VAL A 39 -23.37 15.51 1.07
C VAL A 39 -23.89 14.08 0.83
N GLY A 40 -23.84 13.25 1.88
CA GLY A 40 -24.40 11.89 1.88
C GLY A 40 -23.40 10.77 1.58
N ILE A 41 -22.16 11.05 1.18
CA ILE A 41 -21.14 9.99 1.02
C ILE A 41 -20.34 9.73 2.30
N MET A 42 -20.28 10.70 3.21
CA MET A 42 -19.56 10.62 4.48
C MET A 42 -20.51 10.32 5.64
N ASN A 43 -20.11 9.42 6.53
CA ASN A 43 -20.72 9.14 7.82
C ASN A 43 -19.62 9.07 8.91
N ASP A 44 -19.99 8.79 10.15
CA ASP A 44 -19.03 8.76 11.26
C ASP A 44 -18.08 7.55 11.20
N GLU A 45 -18.47 6.47 10.51
CA GLU A 45 -17.68 5.23 10.38
C GLU A 45 -16.59 5.41 9.31
N ASN A 46 -16.93 5.96 8.16
CA ASN A 46 -16.04 6.02 6.98
C ASN A 46 -15.19 7.29 6.88
N LYS A 47 -15.18 8.11 7.93
CA LYS A 47 -14.55 9.44 7.90
C LYS A 47 -13.04 9.36 7.68
N GLU A 48 -12.41 8.34 8.25
CA GLU A 48 -10.96 8.14 8.13
C GLU A 48 -10.60 7.64 6.72
N GLU A 49 -11.36 6.69 6.16
CA GLU A 49 -11.19 6.23 4.79
C GLU A 49 -11.31 7.38 3.79
N ILE A 50 -12.32 8.25 3.96
CA ILE A 50 -12.50 9.43 3.10
C ILE A 50 -11.28 10.36 3.19
N LYS A 51 -10.74 10.55 4.40
CA LYS A 51 -9.56 11.38 4.61
C LYS A 51 -8.33 10.77 3.92
N GLU A 52 -8.11 9.47 4.04
CA GLU A 52 -7.00 8.77 3.40
C GLU A 52 -7.11 8.78 1.86
N VAL A 53 -8.31 8.58 1.31
CA VAL A 53 -8.55 8.74 -0.13
C VAL A 53 -8.29 10.19 -0.56
N ALA A 54 -8.64 11.17 0.25
CA ALA A 54 -8.39 12.57 -0.06
C ALA A 54 -6.89 12.91 -0.07
N ILE A 55 -6.12 12.36 0.87
CA ILE A 55 -4.67 12.49 0.92
C ILE A 55 -4.02 11.83 -0.30
N LEU A 56 -4.47 10.63 -0.67
CA LEU A 56 -4.00 9.93 -1.87
C LEU A 56 -4.31 10.73 -3.16
N ALA A 57 -5.51 11.29 -3.26
CA ALA A 57 -5.89 12.16 -4.38
C ALA A 57 -5.00 13.41 -4.44
N ALA A 58 -4.66 14.01 -3.30
CA ALA A 58 -3.76 15.17 -3.26
C ALA A 58 -2.35 14.83 -3.76
N ARG A 59 -1.81 13.65 -3.41
CA ARG A 59 -0.52 13.15 -3.94
C ARG A 59 -0.58 12.92 -5.46
N CYS A 60 -1.70 12.44 -5.98
CA CYS A 60 -1.89 12.29 -7.42
C CYS A 60 -1.94 13.63 -8.16
N LEU A 61 -2.38 14.69 -7.48
CA LEU A 61 -2.49 16.05 -8.02
C LEU A 61 -1.19 16.86 -7.91
N SER A 62 -0.08 16.27 -7.47
CA SER A 62 1.22 16.94 -7.38
C SER A 62 1.61 17.60 -8.70
N LEU A 63 2.15 18.82 -8.61
CA LEU A 63 2.56 19.59 -9.80
C LEU A 63 3.69 18.88 -10.55
N ARG A 64 4.63 18.31 -9.79
CA ARG A 64 5.77 17.56 -10.28
C ARG A 64 5.37 16.11 -10.51
N GLY A 65 5.64 15.59 -11.71
CA GLY A 65 5.21 14.25 -12.11
C GLY A 65 5.92 13.14 -11.33
N GLU A 66 7.17 13.38 -10.95
CA GLU A 66 8.02 12.50 -10.14
C GLU A 66 7.55 12.36 -8.69
N GLU A 67 6.73 13.29 -8.19
CA GLU A 67 6.11 13.24 -6.86
C GLU A 67 4.77 12.49 -6.88
N ARG A 68 4.23 12.19 -8.07
CA ARG A 68 2.96 11.46 -8.21
C ARG A 68 3.21 9.97 -8.00
N PRO A 69 2.35 9.28 -7.24
CA PRO A 69 2.39 7.83 -7.18
C PRO A 69 2.08 7.24 -8.56
N SER A 70 2.67 6.09 -8.84
CA SER A 70 2.31 5.27 -9.99
C SER A 70 0.88 4.73 -9.83
N MET A 71 0.21 4.40 -10.94
CA MET A 71 -1.14 3.86 -10.87
C MET A 71 -1.21 2.52 -10.11
N LYS A 72 -0.11 1.75 -10.12
CA LYS A 72 0.03 0.53 -9.32
C LYS A 72 0.02 0.83 -7.81
N GLU A 73 0.77 1.83 -7.37
CA GLU A 73 0.79 2.27 -5.97
C GLU A 73 -0.58 2.80 -5.54
N VAL A 74 -1.20 3.64 -6.36
CA VAL A 74 -2.56 4.14 -6.09
C VAL A 74 -3.57 2.99 -5.93
N ALA A 75 -3.51 1.96 -6.79
CA ALA A 75 -4.39 0.80 -6.67
C ALA A 75 -4.16 0.02 -5.35
N MET A 76 -2.89 -0.24 -5.00
CA MET A 76 -2.54 -0.92 -3.75
C MET A 76 -2.97 -0.12 -2.51
N GLU A 77 -2.78 1.19 -2.52
CA GLU A 77 -3.19 2.07 -1.42
C GLU A 77 -4.72 2.11 -1.29
N LEU A 78 -5.46 2.19 -2.41
CA LEU A 78 -6.92 2.13 -2.39
C LEU A 78 -7.44 0.78 -1.86
N ASP A 79 -6.81 -0.33 -2.23
CA ASP A 79 -7.15 -1.66 -1.70
C ASP A 79 -6.87 -1.73 -0.19
N SER A 80 -5.80 -1.11 0.28
CA SER A 80 -5.46 -1.04 1.70
C SER A 80 -6.47 -0.19 2.49
N ILE A 81 -6.88 0.96 1.95
CA ILE A 81 -7.90 1.82 2.57
C ILE A 81 -9.24 1.09 2.71
N ARG A 82 -9.64 0.30 1.70
CA ARG A 82 -10.85 -0.53 1.77
C ARG A 82 -10.83 -1.59 2.88
N LEU A 83 -9.66 -1.93 3.40
CA LEU A 83 -9.46 -2.94 4.44
C LEU A 83 -9.22 -2.31 5.82
N MET A 84 -9.17 -0.98 5.93
CA MET A 84 -8.77 -0.27 7.15
C MET A 84 -9.70 -0.57 8.35
N GLU A 85 -11.00 -0.77 8.11
CA GLU A 85 -11.99 -1.20 9.11
C GLU A 85 -11.91 -2.68 9.55
N LYS A 86 -11.13 -3.53 8.86
CA LYS A 86 -11.14 -4.99 9.11
C LYS A 86 -10.06 -5.51 10.07
N HIS A 87 -9.14 -4.67 10.52
CA HIS A 87 -8.08 -5.11 11.43
C HIS A 87 -7.90 -4.18 12.64
N PRO A 88 -8.01 -4.70 13.88
CA PRO A 88 -7.75 -3.94 15.13
C PRO A 88 -6.31 -3.42 15.32
N TRP A 89 -5.44 -3.52 14.30
CA TRP A 89 -3.99 -3.43 14.42
C TRP A 89 -3.34 -2.39 13.51
N ASN A 90 -4.08 -1.41 12.98
CA ASN A 90 -3.51 -0.38 12.11
C ASN A 90 -3.08 0.88 12.88
N GLY A 91 -2.36 0.67 13.98
CA GLY A 91 -1.57 1.71 14.65
C GLY A 91 -0.13 1.65 14.14
N THR A 92 0.24 2.59 13.28
CA THR A 92 1.55 3.24 13.09
C THR A 92 2.82 2.63 13.75
N GLU A 93 3.12 1.33 13.64
CA GLU A 93 4.41 0.79 14.15
C GLU A 93 5.04 -0.35 13.31
N GLN A 94 4.55 -0.64 12.10
CA GLN A 94 5.05 -1.81 11.34
C GLN A 94 6.42 -1.63 10.64
N ASN A 95 7.08 -0.49 10.75
CA ASN A 95 8.38 -0.27 10.09
C ASN A 95 9.60 -0.61 10.97
N LEU A 96 9.50 -0.51 12.30
CA LEU A 96 10.69 -0.73 13.15
C LEU A 96 10.94 -2.22 13.42
N GLU A 97 9.90 -3.01 13.65
CA GLU A 97 10.04 -4.42 14.03
C GLU A 97 10.45 -5.31 12.84
N SER A 98 9.96 -5.00 11.64
CA SER A 98 10.39 -5.66 10.40
C SER A 98 11.87 -5.41 10.09
N GLN A 99 12.40 -4.21 10.39
CA GLN A 99 13.83 -3.91 10.26
C GLN A 99 14.70 -4.64 11.29
N ARG A 100 14.23 -4.78 12.54
CA ARG A 100 14.98 -5.50 13.59
C ARG A 100 15.15 -6.99 13.28
N LEU A 101 14.10 -7.64 12.77
CA LEU A 101 14.14 -9.04 12.38
C LEU A 101 15.09 -9.29 11.20
N LEU A 102 15.14 -8.38 10.22
CA LEU A 102 16.09 -8.46 9.10
C LEU A 102 17.55 -8.29 9.55
N GLN A 103 17.79 -7.42 10.54
CA GLN A 103 19.12 -7.21 11.10
C GLN A 103 19.60 -8.41 11.93
N GLU A 104 18.69 -9.03 12.70
CA GLU A 104 19.00 -10.21 13.51
C GLU A 104 19.28 -11.46 12.65
N ALA A 105 18.50 -11.65 11.57
CA ALA A 105 18.78 -12.68 10.57
C ALA A 105 20.11 -12.46 9.83
N SER A 106 20.54 -11.20 9.67
CA SER A 106 21.83 -10.87 9.07
C SER A 106 23.00 -11.17 10.03
N SER A 107 22.80 -11.00 11.34
CA SER A 107 23.82 -11.30 12.36
C SER A 107 24.01 -12.81 12.62
N SER A 108 23.02 -13.66 12.38
CA SER A 108 23.17 -15.12 12.55
C SER A 108 24.00 -15.80 11.46
N ILE A 109 24.21 -15.14 10.31
CA ILE A 109 24.96 -15.69 9.17
C ILE A 109 26.48 -15.69 9.39
N TYR A 110 27.01 -14.86 10.29
CA TYR A 110 28.46 -14.67 10.47
C TYR A 110 29.12 -15.48 11.59
N ASN A 111 28.38 -16.34 12.30
CA ASN A 111 28.93 -17.05 13.47
C ASN A 111 29.24 -18.54 13.27
N GLU A 112 29.28 -19.06 12.04
CA GLU A 112 29.80 -20.42 11.80
C GLU A 112 30.67 -20.50 10.53
N ILE A 113 31.85 -19.88 10.54
CA ILE A 113 32.96 -20.33 9.70
C ILE A 113 34.25 -20.30 10.51
N GLY A 114 34.54 -21.42 11.16
CA GLY A 114 35.85 -21.78 11.71
C GLY A 114 36.27 -23.14 11.18
N ASP A 115 37.15 -23.12 10.17
CA ASP A 115 38.04 -24.18 9.65
C ASP A 115 37.45 -25.48 9.05
N ASN A 116 37.43 -25.60 7.71
CA ASN A 116 38.58 -26.09 6.92
C ASN A 116 38.19 -26.29 5.43
N SER A 117 39.15 -26.03 4.55
CA SER A 117 39.14 -25.97 3.09
C SER A 117 38.52 -27.17 2.35
N TYR A 118 37.48 -26.96 1.53
CA TYR A 118 37.50 -27.10 0.05
C TYR A 118 36.19 -26.61 -0.56
N ASN A 119 36.30 -25.90 -1.68
CA ASN A 119 35.16 -25.35 -2.42
C ASN A 119 34.45 -26.43 -3.27
N LEU A 120 33.18 -26.11 -3.56
CA LEU A 120 32.42 -26.47 -4.76
C LEU A 120 31.49 -27.68 -4.70
N GLY A 121 30.19 -27.39 -4.65
CA GLY A 121 29.16 -28.32 -5.10
C GLY A 121 27.77 -27.93 -4.61
N TYR A 122 27.00 -27.26 -5.45
CA TYR A 122 25.58 -27.01 -5.30
C TYR A 122 24.84 -28.22 -4.72
N THR A 123 24.10 -28.06 -3.62
CA THR A 123 23.08 -29.05 -3.24
C THR A 123 21.94 -28.40 -2.47
N THR A 124 20.80 -28.42 -3.14
CA THR A 124 19.45 -28.07 -2.70
C THR A 124 18.97 -28.96 -1.57
N ARG A 125 18.36 -28.38 -0.53
CA ARG A 125 17.57 -29.12 0.45
C ARG A 125 16.30 -28.34 0.82
N TYR A 126 15.21 -28.62 0.11
CA TYR A 126 13.85 -28.42 0.62
C TYR A 126 13.46 -29.68 1.40
N ASP A 127 12.84 -29.50 2.55
CA ASP A 127 12.53 -30.54 3.54
C ASP A 127 11.02 -30.86 3.57
N SER A 128 10.72 -32.16 3.70
CA SER A 128 9.54 -32.82 4.31
C SER A 128 8.15 -32.88 3.65
N LEU A 129 7.93 -34.03 3.00
CA LEU A 129 6.88 -35.07 3.15
C LEU A 129 5.42 -34.69 3.52
N LYS A 130 4.47 -35.07 2.64
CA LYS A 130 3.21 -35.75 3.01
C LYS A 130 2.80 -36.79 1.95
N ASP A 131 2.42 -37.97 2.45
CA ASP A 131 1.97 -39.20 1.78
C ASP A 131 1.13 -39.03 0.51
N GLN A 132 1.44 -39.81 -0.55
CA GLN A 132 0.49 -40.42 -1.51
C GLN A 132 1.13 -41.64 -2.23
N PRO A 133 0.32 -42.64 -2.65
CA PRO A 133 0.77 -44.02 -2.90
C PRO A 133 1.53 -44.20 -4.23
N LEU A 134 2.45 -45.17 -4.24
CA LEU A 134 3.22 -45.63 -5.40
C LEU A 134 2.30 -46.10 -6.53
N ILE A 135 2.29 -45.38 -7.66
CA ILE A 135 1.75 -45.88 -8.92
C ILE A 135 2.88 -46.63 -9.63
N SER A 136 2.74 -47.94 -9.72
CA SER A 136 3.60 -48.79 -10.55
C SER A 136 3.32 -48.49 -12.02
N LEU A 137 4.33 -48.02 -12.77
CA LEU A 137 4.27 -47.95 -14.23
C LEU A 137 4.86 -49.24 -14.80
N ASP A 138 3.98 -50.00 -15.42
CA ASP A 138 4.21 -51.21 -16.22
C ASP A 138 4.98 -50.84 -17.50
N ASP A 139 6.12 -51.48 -17.75
CA ASP A 139 6.88 -51.34 -19.00
C ASP A 139 6.18 -52.11 -20.12
N GLY A 140 5.27 -51.40 -20.80
CA GLY A 140 4.64 -51.86 -22.02
C GLY A 140 5.53 -51.70 -23.25
N ARG A 141 6.10 -52.84 -23.67
CA ARG A 141 6.67 -53.19 -25.01
C ARG A 141 8.15 -52.96 -25.28
#